data_AF-A0A7H5EY45-F1
#
_entry.id   AF-A0A7H5EY45-F1
#
_cell.length_a   1.000
_cell.length_b   1.000
_cell.length_c   1.000
_cell.angle_alpha   90.00
_cell.angle_beta   90.00
_cell.angle_gamma   90.00
#
_symmetry.space_group_name_H-M   'P 1'
#
loop_
_entity.id
_entity.type
_entity.pdbx_description
1 polymer ?
#
loop_
_entity_poly.entity_id
_entity_poly.type
_entity_poly.pdbx_seq_one_letter_code
_entity_poly.pdbx_strand_id
1 'polypeptide(L)'
;MFAPSNRPYRFAWVAAPIVFVLPLLSARSIVDFQLHDTYFVSASVHLGLLLAMVLFIIGLVYWLARSLRLVPWMTAIHLFLTVLFFLAIGVGIMLSSYFSLGDFRFFARINAVISVLVVAVVISQFLFLLNLSVGLIRRLTD
;
A
#
# COMPACT_ATOMS: atom_id res chain seq x y z
N MET A 1 8.76 -20.78 -1.12
CA MET A 1 9.71 -19.70 -0.76
C MET A 1 9.67 -18.66 -1.87
N PHE A 2 9.00 -17.53 -1.66
CA PHE A 2 8.90 -16.46 -2.67
C PHE A 2 10.25 -15.75 -2.77
N ALA A 3 11.09 -16.12 -3.73
CA ALA A 3 12.26 -15.32 -4.08
C ALA A 3 11.74 -14.02 -4.74
N PRO A 4 11.98 -12.84 -4.16
CA PRO A 4 11.57 -11.60 -4.82
C PRO A 4 12.30 -11.51 -6.16
N SER A 5 11.56 -11.17 -7.21
CA SER A 5 12.14 -11.04 -8.55
C SER A 5 13.34 -10.09 -8.52
N ASN A 6 14.30 -10.26 -9.42
CA ASN A 6 15.46 -9.37 -9.61
C ASN A 6 15.10 -7.90 -9.90
N ARG A 7 13.81 -7.53 -9.89
CA ARG A 7 13.25 -6.22 -10.22
C ARG A 7 12.14 -5.84 -9.22
N PRO A 8 12.47 -5.62 -7.93
CA PRO A 8 11.49 -5.34 -6.87
C PRO A 8 10.56 -4.15 -7.18
N TYR A 9 11.06 -3.15 -7.89
CA TYR A 9 10.28 -1.98 -8.32
C TYR A 9 9.04 -2.31 -9.15
N ARG A 10 9.06 -3.41 -9.93
CA ARG A 10 7.91 -3.82 -10.76
C ARG A 10 6.70 -4.17 -9.92
N PHE A 11 6.91 -4.78 -8.76
CA PHE A 11 5.82 -5.17 -7.88
C PHE A 11 5.06 -3.94 -7.36
N ALA A 12 5.79 -2.92 -6.90
CA ALA A 12 5.20 -1.66 -6.46
C ALA A 12 4.50 -0.91 -7.61
N TRP A 13 5.10 -0.88 -8.80
CA TRP A 13 4.51 -0.20 -9.96
C TRP A 13 3.28 -0.90 -10.55
N VAL A 14 3.17 -2.23 -10.44
CA VAL A 14 1.94 -2.95 -10.81
C VAL A 14 0.86 -2.75 -9.75
N ALA A 15 1.23 -2.68 -8.47
CA ALA A 15 0.27 -2.44 -7.39
C ALA A 15 -0.29 -1.02 -7.40
N ALA A 16 0.51 0.00 -7.75
CA ALA A 16 0.10 1.40 -7.77
C ALA A 16 -1.19 1.68 -8.57
N PRO A 17 -1.35 1.26 -9.85
CA PRO A 17 -2.58 1.48 -10.59
C PRO A 17 -3.76 0.68 -10.01
N ILE A 18 -3.52 -0.51 -9.44
CA ILE A 18 -4.58 -1.30 -8.81
C ILE A 18 -5.13 -0.54 -7.59
N VAL A 19 -4.24 -0.07 -6.71
CA VAL A 19 -4.61 0.73 -5.53
C VAL A 19 -5.34 2.02 -5.91
N PHE A 20 -4.93 2.66 -7.01
CA PHE A 20 -5.62 3.85 -7.53
C PHE A 20 -7.04 3.56 -8.03
N VAL A 21 -7.24 2.43 -8.72
CA VAL A 21 -8.53 2.09 -9.33
C VAL A 21 -9.57 1.68 -8.28
N LEU A 22 -9.17 1.04 -7.17
CA LEU A 22 -10.12 0.53 -6.17
C LEU A 22 -11.11 1.58 -5.64
N PRO A 23 -10.70 2.79 -5.22
CA PRO A 23 -11.64 3.84 -4.79
C PRO A 23 -12.54 4.36 -5.92
N LEU A 24 -12.11 4.33 -7.18
CA LEU A 24 -12.93 4.76 -8.32
C LEU A 24 -14.13 3.84 -8.56
N LEU A 25 -14.03 2.58 -8.13
CA LEU A 25 -15.13 1.62 -8.23
C LEU A 25 -16.25 1.90 -7.22
N SER A 26 -15.94 2.55 -6.08
CA SER A 26 -16.94 3.02 -5.12
C SER A 26 -17.76 4.20 -5.65
N ALA A 27 -17.18 5.05 -6.51
CA ALA A 27 -17.83 6.25 -7.02
C ALA A 27 -19.01 6.00 -7.99
N ARG A 28 -19.23 4.75 -8.44
CA ARG A 28 -20.21 4.43 -9.49
C ARG A 28 -21.58 3.96 -8.98
N SER A 29 -21.77 3.72 -7.69
CA SER A 29 -23.04 3.17 -7.19
C SER A 29 -24.15 4.20 -6.92
N ILE A 30 -23.90 5.50 -7.09
CA ILE A 30 -24.85 6.55 -6.68
C ILE A 30 -24.83 7.68 -7.71
N VAL A 31 -25.57 7.50 -8.82
CA VAL A 31 -26.17 8.64 -9.52
C VAL A 31 -27.38 9.07 -8.68
N ASP A 32 -27.11 9.56 -7.47
CA ASP A 32 -28.10 10.16 -6.60
C ASP A 32 -27.54 11.48 -6.07
N PHE A 33 -28.39 12.49 -6.15
CA PHE A 33 -28.02 13.89 -6.12
C PHE A 33 -27.89 14.36 -4.66
N GLN A 34 -26.88 13.89 -3.92
CA GLN A 34 -26.60 14.39 -2.57
C GLN A 34 -25.22 15.06 -2.52
N LEU A 35 -25.22 16.39 -2.32
CA LEU A 35 -24.03 17.23 -2.14
C LEU A 35 -23.08 16.75 -1.01
N HIS A 36 -23.57 15.93 -0.07
CA HIS A 36 -22.75 15.29 0.96
C HIS A 36 -21.86 14.15 0.43
N ASP A 37 -22.35 13.35 -0.52
CA ASP A 37 -21.60 12.21 -1.08
C ASP A 37 -20.45 12.67 -2.00
N THR A 38 -20.54 13.90 -2.53
CA THR A 38 -19.44 14.51 -3.29
C THR A 38 -18.15 14.65 -2.48
N TYR A 39 -18.23 14.98 -1.19
CA TYR A 39 -17.05 15.12 -0.33
C TYR A 39 -16.43 13.78 0.02
N PHE A 40 -17.26 12.77 0.30
CA PHE A 40 -16.79 11.42 0.62
C PHE A 40 -16.15 10.72 -0.58
N VAL A 41 -16.78 10.83 -1.76
CA VAL A 41 -16.23 10.30 -3.02
C VAL A 41 -14.94 11.03 -3.37
N SER A 42 -14.91 12.36 -3.29
CA SER A 42 -13.70 13.15 -3.54
C SER A 42 -12.56 12.74 -2.60
N ALA A 43 -12.81 12.67 -1.29
CA ALA A 43 -11.78 12.29 -0.30
C ALA A 43 -11.22 10.89 -0.57
N SER A 44 -12.08 9.94 -0.95
CA SER A 44 -11.69 8.56 -1.27
C SER A 44 -10.78 8.47 -2.49
N VAL A 45 -11.04 9.26 -3.53
CA VAL A 45 -10.19 9.34 -4.73
C VAL A 45 -8.84 9.98 -4.42
N HIS A 46 -8.82 11.08 -3.66
CA HIS A 46 -7.56 11.74 -3.25
C HIS A 46 -6.69 10.80 -2.40
N LEU A 47 -7.30 10.03 -1.51
CA LEU A 47 -6.58 9.04 -0.70
C LEU A 47 -6.02 7.91 -1.57
N GLY A 48 -6.80 7.38 -2.52
CA GLY A 48 -6.32 6.38 -3.48
C GLY A 48 -5.13 6.88 -4.32
N LEU A 49 -5.21 8.13 -4.78
CA LEU A 49 -4.12 8.78 -5.51
C LEU A 49 -2.86 8.91 -4.64
N LEU A 50 -3.00 9.35 -3.39
CA LEU A 50 -1.89 9.47 -2.45
C LEU A 50 -1.20 8.12 -2.23
N LEU A 51 -1.96 7.05 -1.97
CA LEU A 51 -1.40 5.71 -1.77
C LEU A 51 -0.67 5.19 -3.02
N ALA A 52 -1.23 5.44 -4.21
CA ALA A 52 -0.60 5.09 -5.48
C ALA A 52 0.71 5.87 -5.70
N MET A 53 0.74 7.16 -5.38
CA MET A 53 1.96 7.98 -5.44
C MET A 53 3.04 7.43 -4.52
N VAL A 54 2.69 7.04 -3.28
CA VAL A 54 3.66 6.44 -2.35
C VAL A 54 4.23 5.13 -2.92
N LEU A 55 3.40 4.24 -3.49
CA LEU A 55 3.91 3.03 -4.15
C LEU A 55 4.82 3.34 -5.35
N PHE A 56 4.47 4.37 -6.12
CA PHE A 56 5.31 4.80 -7.23
C PHE A 56 6.68 5.29 -6.77
N ILE A 57 6.72 6.10 -5.68
CA ILE A 57 7.95 6.56 -5.04
C ILE A 57 8.76 5.38 -4.50
N ILE A 58 8.15 4.42 -3.82
CA ILE A 58 8.82 3.21 -3.33
C ILE A 58 9.41 2.42 -4.50
N GLY A 59 8.66 2.26 -5.58
CA GLY A 59 9.14 1.63 -6.80
C GLY A 59 10.33 2.38 -7.41
N LEU A 60 10.28 3.72 -7.44
CA LEU A 60 11.39 4.55 -7.90
C LEU A 60 12.64 4.36 -7.05
N VAL A 61 12.51 4.33 -5.71
CA VAL A 61 13.65 4.11 -4.80
C VAL A 61 14.28 2.73 -5.05
N TYR A 62 13.47 1.67 -5.19
CA TYR A 62 13.99 0.35 -5.55
C TYR A 62 14.61 0.30 -6.94
N TRP A 63 14.08 1.06 -7.90
CA TRP A 63 14.65 1.17 -9.23
C TRP A 63 16.01 1.88 -9.20
N LEU A 64 16.15 2.95 -8.43
CA LEU A 64 17.44 3.62 -8.20
C LEU A 64 18.43 2.71 -7.47
N ALA A 65 17.96 1.93 -6.50
CA ALA A 65 18.75 0.96 -5.73
C ALA A 65 19.07 -0.33 -6.51
N ARG A 66 18.73 -0.44 -7.81
CA ARG A 66 18.95 -1.66 -8.62
C ARG A 66 20.40 -2.11 -8.74
N SER A 67 21.35 -1.19 -8.59
CA SER A 67 22.78 -1.48 -8.59
C SER A 67 23.32 -1.88 -7.22
N LEU A 68 22.50 -1.79 -6.17
CA LEU A 68 22.88 -2.17 -4.80
C LEU A 68 22.61 -3.67 -4.59
N ARG A 69 23.49 -4.32 -3.81
CA ARG A 69 23.35 -5.72 -3.40
C ARG A 69 22.40 -5.84 -2.19
N LEU A 70 21.12 -5.55 -2.43
CA LEU A 70 20.06 -5.61 -1.42
C LEU A 70 19.85 -7.05 -0.90
N VAL A 71 19.42 -7.16 0.35
CA VAL A 71 19.05 -8.42 1.00
C VAL A 71 17.66 -8.85 0.50
N PRO A 72 17.52 -10.01 -0.17
CA PRO A 72 16.26 -10.41 -0.80
C PRO A 72 15.09 -10.52 0.17
N TRP A 73 15.25 -11.21 1.31
CA TRP A 73 14.14 -11.44 2.24
C TRP A 73 13.59 -10.14 2.83
N MET A 74 14.45 -9.15 3.12
CA MET A 74 14.02 -7.83 3.62
C MET A 74 13.22 -7.08 2.57
N THR A 75 13.66 -7.18 1.31
CA THR A 75 12.95 -6.61 0.15
C THR A 75 11.58 -7.24 -0.03
N ALA A 76 11.48 -8.57 0.08
CA ALA A 76 10.22 -9.28 -0.04
C ALA A 76 9.23 -8.89 1.08
N ILE A 77 9.66 -8.88 2.34
CA ILE A 77 8.81 -8.52 3.48
C ILE A 77 8.30 -7.08 3.35
N HIS A 78 9.18 -6.13 3.05
CA HIS A 78 8.78 -4.73 2.89
C HIS A 78 7.74 -4.55 1.78
N LEU A 79 8.02 -5.08 0.58
CA LEU A 79 7.10 -4.95 -0.55
C LEU A 79 5.77 -5.65 -0.29
N PHE A 80 5.79 -6.87 0.26
CA PHE A 80 4.58 -7.62 0.56
C PHE A 80 3.70 -6.89 1.57
N LEU A 81 4.25 -6.46 2.71
CA LEU A 81 3.49 -5.78 3.75
C LEU A 81 2.95 -4.42 3.29
N THR A 82 3.77 -3.64 2.58
CA THR A 82 3.36 -2.33 2.07
C THR A 82 2.23 -2.44 1.06
N VAL A 83 2.36 -3.34 0.07
CA VAL A 83 1.32 -3.54 -0.95
C VAL A 83 0.06 -4.14 -0.32
N LEU A 84 0.19 -5.13 0.56
CA LEU A 84 -0.94 -5.73 1.26
C LEU A 84 -1.72 -4.69 2.05
N PHE A 85 -1.04 -3.81 2.77
CA PHE A 85 -1.68 -2.75 3.54
C PHE A 85 -2.41 -1.75 2.65
N PHE A 86 -1.79 -1.27 1.57
CA PHE A 86 -2.47 -0.31 0.68
C PHE A 86 -3.64 -0.93 -0.07
N LEU A 87 -3.54 -2.21 -0.46
CA LEU A 87 -4.67 -2.96 -1.00
C LEU A 87 -5.79 -3.11 0.04
N ALA A 88 -5.46 -3.44 1.29
CA ALA A 88 -6.45 -3.55 2.37
C ALA A 88 -7.19 -2.23 2.60
N ILE A 89 -6.49 -1.09 2.58
CA ILE A 89 -7.10 0.24 2.66
C ILE A 89 -7.97 0.52 1.42
N GLY A 90 -7.45 0.27 0.21
CA GLY A 90 -8.21 0.48 -1.03
C GLY A 90 -9.50 -0.35 -1.11
N VAL A 91 -9.44 -1.62 -0.69
CA VAL A 91 -10.61 -2.50 -0.57
C VAL A 91 -11.56 -2.01 0.53
N GLY A 92 -11.02 -1.57 1.68
CA GLY A 92 -11.83 -1.00 2.76
C GLY A 92 -12.62 0.23 2.31
N ILE A 93 -12.01 1.12 1.52
CA ILE A 93 -12.68 2.26 0.91
C ILE A 93 -13.75 1.79 -0.07
N MET A 94 -13.44 0.85 -0.97
CA MET A 94 -14.39 0.30 -1.94
C MET A 94 -15.63 -0.30 -1.27
N LEU A 95 -15.43 -0.98 -0.15
CA LEU A 95 -16.50 -1.66 0.59
C LEU A 95 -17.21 -0.77 1.61
N SER A 96 -16.68 0.43 1.91
CA SER A 96 -17.20 1.33 2.94
C SER A 96 -18.68 1.67 2.76
N SER A 97 -19.14 1.82 1.52
CA SER A 97 -20.54 2.10 1.17
C SER A 97 -21.50 0.93 1.44
N TYR A 98 -20.99 -0.29 1.59
CA TYR A 98 -21.79 -1.49 1.88
C TYR A 98 -21.87 -1.81 3.37
N PHE A 99 -21.03 -1.18 4.19
CA PHE A 99 -21.04 -1.38 5.62
C PHE A 99 -22.02 -0.40 6.27
N SER A 100 -23.18 -0.89 6.71
CA SER A 100 -23.99 -0.12 7.65
C SER A 100 -23.24 0.01 8.98
N LEU A 101 -23.23 1.19 9.57
CA LEU A 101 -22.65 1.48 10.90
C LEU A 101 -23.27 0.64 12.05
N GLY A 102 -24.25 -0.22 11.75
CA GLY A 102 -25.03 -0.98 12.74
C GLY A 102 -24.33 -2.19 13.37
N ASP A 103 -23.28 -2.76 12.74
CA ASP A 103 -22.55 -3.90 13.33
C ASP A 103 -21.20 -3.49 13.92
N PHE A 104 -21.26 -2.98 15.15
CA PHE A 104 -20.09 -2.59 15.94
C PHE A 104 -19.04 -3.71 16.06
N ARG A 105 -19.45 -4.99 16.15
CA ARG A 105 -18.51 -6.10 16.30
C ARG A 105 -17.74 -6.35 15.02
N PHE A 106 -18.40 -6.26 13.86
CA PHE A 106 -17.73 -6.36 12.57
C PHE A 106 -16.72 -5.21 12.39
N PHE A 107 -17.14 -3.98 12.65
CA PHE A 107 -16.27 -2.80 12.59
C PHE A 107 -15.04 -2.92 13.50
N ALA A 108 -15.24 -3.36 14.75
CA ALA A 108 -14.15 -3.57 15.71
C ALA A 108 -13.13 -4.61 15.22
N ARG A 109 -13.57 -5.70 14.58
CA ARG A 109 -12.68 -6.72 14.02
C ARG A 109 -11.86 -6.17 12.85
N ILE A 110 -12.48 -5.43 11.93
CA ILE A 110 -11.77 -4.79 10.82
C ILE A 110 -10.72 -3.81 11.35
N ASN A 111 -11.07 -2.98 12.33
CA ASN A 111 -10.11 -2.05 12.95
C ASN A 111 -8.95 -2.77 13.63
N ALA A 112 -9.20 -3.88 14.32
CA ALA A 112 -8.14 -4.68 14.93
C ALA A 112 -7.16 -5.22 13.87
N VAL A 113 -7.68 -5.77 12.77
CA VAL A 113 -6.85 -6.26 11.64
C VAL A 113 -6.03 -5.12 11.02
N ILE A 114 -6.66 -3.97 10.74
CA ILE A 114 -5.96 -2.80 10.20
C ILE A 114 -4.87 -2.32 11.17
N SER A 115 -5.15 -2.28 12.47
CA SER A 115 -4.19 -1.85 13.49
C SER A 115 -2.95 -2.75 13.51
N VAL A 116 -3.13 -4.07 13.42
CA VAL A 116 -2.02 -5.03 13.32
C VAL A 116 -1.22 -4.82 12.03
N LEU A 117 -1.90 -4.60 10.89
CA LEU A 117 -1.23 -4.31 9.63
C LEU A 117 -0.42 -3.00 9.68
N VAL A 118 -0.94 -1.96 10.34
CA VAL A 118 -0.21 -0.69 10.53
C VAL A 118 1.11 -0.94 11.27
N VAL A 119 1.08 -1.68 12.39
CA VAL A 119 2.29 -2.03 13.14
C VAL A 119 3.27 -2.81 12.27
N ALA A 120 2.78 -3.80 11.52
CA ALA A 120 3.61 -4.60 10.62
C ALA A 120 4.26 -3.74 9.52
N VAL A 121 3.52 -2.80 8.93
CA VAL A 121 4.04 -1.88 7.91
C VAL A 121 5.09 -0.95 8.51
N VAL A 122 4.86 -0.39 9.69
CA VAL A 122 5.84 0.46 10.38
C VAL A 122 7.16 -0.30 10.58
N ILE A 123 7.11 -1.53 11.08
CA ILE A 123 8.30 -2.40 11.21
C ILE A 123 8.97 -2.63 9.84
N SER A 124 8.16 -2.84 8.80
CA SER A 124 8.66 -3.07 7.44
C SER A 124 9.38 -1.85 6.85
N GLN A 125 9.00 -0.61 7.24
CA GLN A 125 9.70 0.61 6.82
C GLN A 125 11.10 0.70 7.43
N PHE A 126 11.28 0.28 8.69
CA PHE A 126 12.61 0.16 9.27
C PHE A 126 13.46 -0.89 8.56
N LEU A 127 12.87 -2.04 8.21
CA LEU A 127 13.55 -3.07 7.41
C LEU A 127 13.97 -2.54 6.03
N PHE A 128 13.13 -1.71 5.40
CA PHE A 128 13.45 -1.07 4.12
C PHE A 128 14.67 -0.16 4.22
N LEU A 129 14.69 0.75 5.19
CA LEU A 129 15.83 1.65 5.42
C LEU A 129 17.10 0.87 5.74
N LEU A 130 17.02 -0.14 6.63
CA LEU A 130 18.16 -1.00 6.95
C LEU A 130 18.70 -1.71 5.70
N ASN A 131 17.82 -2.24 4.86
CA ASN A 131 18.20 -2.95 3.65
C ASN A 131 18.90 -2.03 2.64
N LEU A 132 18.43 -0.78 2.49
CA LEU A 132 19.12 0.22 1.66
C LEU A 132 20.51 0.54 2.21
N SER A 133 20.63 0.74 3.53
CA SER A 133 21.92 1.02 4.19
C SER A 133 22.91 -0.13 4.01
N VAL A 134 22.48 -1.38 4.22
CA VAL A 134 23.32 -2.58 3.99
C VAL A 134 23.74 -2.68 2.53
N GLY A 135 22.83 -2.44 1.59
CA GLY A 135 23.13 -2.45 0.15
C GLY A 135 24.12 -1.37 -0.26
N LEU A 136 24.05 -0.18 0.35
CA LEU A 136 24.97 0.92 0.12
C LEU A 136 26.36 0.63 0.67
N ILE A 137 26.46 0.15 1.92
CA ILE A 137 27.73 -0.21 2.56
C ILE A 137 28.47 -1.25 1.73
N ARG A 138 27.79 -2.33 1.32
CA ARG A 138 28.38 -3.38 0.48
C ARG A 138 28.98 -2.83 -0.81
N ARG A 139 28.31 -1.85 -1.45
CA ARG A 139 28.79 -1.22 -2.68
C ARG A 139 30.02 -0.34 -2.45
N LEU A 140 30.20 0.23 -1.26
CA LEU A 140 31.36 1.08 -0.95
C LEU A 140 32.59 0.28 -0.51
N THR A 141 32.39 -0.94 -0.01
CA THR A 141 33.46 -1.84 0.44
C THR A 141 33.93 -2.83 -0.62
N ASP A 142 33.17 -2.98 -1.70
CA ASP A 142 33.50 -3.78 -2.90
C ASP A 142 34.25 -2.90 -3.93
#